data_AF-A0AAU7A1T3-F1
#
_entry.id   AF-A0AAU7A1T3-F1
#
_cell.length_a   1.000
_cell.length_b   1.000
_cell.length_c   1.000
_cell.angle_alpha   90.00
_cell.angle_beta   90.00
_cell.angle_gamma   90.00
#
_symmetry.space_group_name_H-M   'P 1'
#
loop_
_entity.id
_entity.type
_entity.pdbx_description
1 polymer ?
#
loop_
_entity_poly.entity_id
_entity_poly.type
_entity_poly.pdbx_seq_one_letter_code
_entity_poly.pdbx_strand_id
1 'polypeptide(L)'
;MITTATFTALLRVLVVGLIFGAGLPALFAVGVRLLAVGHGAPGDTDPAGVATRSHPAALGVAYTLFAAIAVVVFLGVLWITKDSLRHYLGIEVF
;
A
#
# COMPACT_ATOMS: atom_id res chain seq x y z
N MET A 1 -21.67 -10.20 -32.08
CA MET A 1 -21.60 -11.03 -30.84
C MET A 1 -20.19 -11.16 -30.26
N ILE A 2 -19.10 -11.05 -31.03
CA ILE A 2 -17.72 -11.16 -30.50
C ILE A 2 -17.25 -9.90 -29.75
N THR A 3 -17.61 -8.69 -30.21
CA THR A 3 -17.09 -7.43 -29.65
C THR A 3 -17.49 -7.18 -28.20
N THR A 4 -18.71 -7.53 -27.80
CA THR A 4 -19.19 -7.38 -26.42
C THR A 4 -18.44 -8.30 -25.46
N ALA A 5 -18.14 -9.53 -25.88
CA ALA A 5 -17.37 -10.48 -25.07
C ALA A 5 -15.91 -10.02 -24.86
N THR A 6 -15.26 -9.52 -25.92
CA THR A 6 -13.90 -8.98 -25.82
C THR A 6 -13.85 -7.72 -24.96
N PHE A 7 -14.86 -6.87 -25.05
CA PHE A 7 -14.98 -5.68 -24.20
C PHE A 7 -15.09 -6.05 -22.72
N THR A 8 -15.91 -7.05 -22.38
CA THR A 8 -16.01 -7.57 -21.00
C THR A 8 -14.68 -8.17 -20.53
N ALA A 9 -13.98 -8.93 -21.38
CA ALA A 9 -12.67 -9.49 -21.06
C ALA A 9 -11.61 -8.40 -20.81
N LEU A 10 -11.58 -7.36 -21.65
CA LEU A 10 -10.69 -6.21 -21.50
C LEU A 10 -10.94 -5.49 -20.17
N LEU A 11 -12.21 -5.20 -19.84
CA LEU A 11 -12.56 -4.59 -18.56
C LEU A 11 -12.13 -5.46 -17.38
N ARG A 12 -12.30 -6.78 -17.47
CA ARG A 12 -11.87 -7.70 -16.41
C ARG A 12 -10.36 -7.64 -16.19
N VAL A 13 -9.57 -7.67 -17.26
CA VAL A 13 -8.11 -7.57 -17.17
C VAL A 13 -7.68 -6.20 -16.66
N LEU A 14 -8.33 -5.13 -17.12
CA LEU A 14 -8.06 -3.77 -16.65
C LEU A 14 -8.30 -3.66 -15.14
N VAL A 15 -9.44 -4.15 -14.65
CA VAL A 15 -9.78 -4.10 -13.22
C VAL A 15 -8.80 -4.94 -12.40
N VAL A 16 -8.53 -6.17 -12.84
CA VAL A 16 -7.58 -7.06 -12.16
C VAL A 16 -6.18 -6.45 -12.16
N GLY A 17 -5.68 -5.98 -13.29
CA GLY A 17 -4.38 -5.33 -13.43
C GLY A 17 -4.28 -4.03 -12.63
N LEU A 18 -5.35 -3.25 -12.53
CA LEU A 18 -5.39 -2.03 -11.71
C LEU A 18 -5.34 -2.38 -10.22
N ILE A 19 -6.08 -3.39 -9.77
CA ILE A 19 -6.07 -3.84 -8.38
C ILE A 19 -4.69 -4.40 -8.00
N PHE A 20 -4.14 -5.31 -8.80
CA PHE A 20 -2.86 -5.94 -8.49
C PHE A 20 -1.65 -5.02 -8.75
N GLY A 21 -1.73 -4.13 -9.74
CA GLY A 21 -0.64 -3.20 -10.07
C GLY A 21 -0.66 -1.91 -9.25
N ALA A 22 -1.82 -1.26 -9.14
CA ALA A 22 -1.97 0.04 -8.48
C ALA A 22 -2.56 -0.03 -7.07
N GLY A 23 -3.06 -1.18 -6.62
CA GLY A 23 -3.62 -1.35 -5.27
C GLY A 23 -2.60 -1.03 -4.18
N LEU A 24 -1.35 -1.48 -4.34
CA LEU A 24 -0.29 -1.23 -3.36
C LEU A 24 0.14 0.27 -3.34
N PRO A 25 0.38 0.94 -4.49
CA PRO A 25 0.55 2.40 -4.53
C PRO A 25 -0.62 3.18 -3.90
N ALA A 26 -1.86 2.75 -4.12
CA ALA A 26 -3.04 3.39 -3.54
C ALA A 26 -3.06 3.28 -2.00
N LEU A 27 -2.76 2.10 -1.45
CA LEU A 27 -2.63 1.90 0.00
C LEU A 27 -1.53 2.77 0.61
N PHE A 28 -0.38 2.88 -0.08
CA PHE A 28 0.71 3.77 0.34
C PHE A 28 0.24 5.23 0.40
N ALA A 29 -0.46 5.72 -0.63
CA ALA A 29 -0.99 7.09 -0.66
C ALA A 29 -1.98 7.36 0.48
N VAL A 30 -2.84 6.39 0.81
CA VAL A 30 -3.75 6.47 1.97
C VAL A 30 -2.95 6.54 3.28
N GLY A 31 -1.90 5.74 3.43
CA GLY A 31 -1.01 5.78 4.59
C GLY A 31 -0.32 7.13 4.77
N VAL A 32 0.21 7.71 3.67
CA VAL A 32 0.81 9.06 3.69
C VAL A 32 -0.22 10.12 4.08
N ARG A 33 -1.45 10.03 3.58
CA ARG A 33 -2.52 10.97 3.94
C ARG A 33 -2.90 10.87 5.42
N LEU A 34 -2.99 9.67 5.97
CA LEU A 34 -3.23 9.44 7.41
C LEU A 34 -2.06 9.97 8.26
N LEU A 35 -0.82 9.80 7.79
CA LEU A 35 0.37 10.32 8.44
C LEU A 35 0.35 11.86 8.49
N ALA A 36 -0.03 12.51 7.38
CA ALA A 36 -0.18 13.97 7.31
C ALA A 36 -1.25 14.50 8.28
N VAL A 37 -2.40 13.81 8.37
CA VAL A 37 -3.45 14.14 9.35
C VAL A 37 -2.97 13.91 10.79
N GLY A 38 -2.19 12.85 11.03
CA GLY A 38 -1.69 12.50 12.35
C GLY A 38 -0.64 13.46 12.90
N HIS A 39 0.24 13.99 12.04
CA HIS A 39 1.26 14.97 12.45
C HIS A 39 0.71 16.38 12.68
N GLY A 40 -0.44 16.71 12.07
CA GLY A 40 -0.90 18.10 11.96
C GLY A 40 -0.01 18.90 11.02
N ALA A 41 -0.56 19.85 10.26
CA ALA A 41 0.27 20.69 9.40
C ALA A 41 1.22 21.54 10.27
N PRO A 42 2.52 21.64 9.94
CA PRO A 42 3.42 22.56 10.63
C PRO A 42 2.92 24.00 10.42
N GLY A 43 2.27 24.57 11.43
CA GLY A 43 1.72 25.93 11.38
C GLY A 43 0.19 26.04 11.43
N ASP A 44 -0.56 24.93 11.44
CA ASP A 44 -2.02 24.99 11.68
C ASP A 44 -2.27 25.31 13.17
N THR A 45 -2.39 26.61 13.42
CA THR A 45 -3.01 27.15 14.63
C THR A 45 -4.51 27.19 14.39
N ASP A 46 -5.29 26.58 15.30
CA ASP A 46 -6.73 26.78 15.36
C ASP A 46 -7.03 28.30 15.40
N PRO A 47 -8.22 28.83 15.02
CA PRO A 47 -8.51 30.27 15.10
C PRO A 47 -8.27 30.88 16.50
N ALA A 48 -8.19 30.03 17.52
CA ALA A 48 -7.84 30.35 18.90
C ALA A 48 -6.31 30.38 19.20
N GLY A 49 -5.43 30.20 18.22
CA GLY A 49 -3.97 30.25 18.37
C GLY A 49 -3.34 29.01 19.01
N VAL A 50 -4.09 27.91 19.17
CA VAL A 50 -3.59 26.67 19.77
C VAL A 50 -3.01 25.78 18.68
N ALA A 51 -1.78 25.29 18.88
CA ALA A 51 -1.15 24.34 17.96
C ALA A 51 -2.04 23.10 17.77
N THR A 52 -2.31 22.74 16.52
CA THR A 52 -3.01 21.50 16.16
C THR A 52 -2.42 20.33 16.94
N ARG A 53 -3.22 19.74 17.82
CA ARG A 53 -2.82 18.60 18.65
C ARG A 53 -2.58 17.41 17.72
N SER A 54 -1.36 16.89 17.72
CA SER A 54 -1.03 15.65 17.01
C SER A 54 -2.00 14.54 17.43
N HIS A 55 -2.50 13.77 16.46
CA HIS A 55 -3.41 12.64 16.70
C HIS A 55 -2.59 11.34 16.71
N PRO A 56 -2.05 10.90 17.86
CA PRO A 56 -1.17 9.73 17.94
C PRO A 56 -1.85 8.44 17.44
N ALA A 57 -3.18 8.36 17.55
CA ALA A 57 -3.95 7.25 17.00
C ALA A 57 -3.89 7.17 15.47
N ALA A 58 -3.96 8.31 14.77
CA ALA A 58 -3.87 8.35 13.30
C ALA A 58 -2.47 7.97 12.80
N LEU A 59 -1.42 8.36 13.54
CA LEU A 59 -0.05 7.94 13.29
C LEU A 59 0.11 6.41 13.45
N GLY A 60 -0.44 5.85 14.54
CA GLY A 60 -0.44 4.40 14.77
C GLY A 60 -1.03 3.63 13.58
N VAL A 61 -2.22 4.04 13.11
CA VAL A 61 -2.88 3.41 11.97
C VAL A 61 -2.06 3.55 10.68
N ALA A 62 -1.47 4.73 10.43
CA ALA A 62 -0.61 4.93 9.25
C ALA A 62 0.59 3.97 9.24
N TYR A 63 1.30 3.85 10.37
CA TYR A 63 2.42 2.91 10.50
C TYR A 63 1.99 1.45 10.36
N THR A 64 0.85 1.06 10.92
CA THR A 64 0.32 -0.31 10.74
C THR A 64 0.03 -0.58 9.26
N LEU A 65 -0.51 0.38 8.52
CA LEU A 65 -0.77 0.23 7.08
C LEU A 65 0.54 0.08 6.29
N PHE A 66 1.57 0.88 6.58
CA PHE A 66 2.88 0.72 5.96
C PHE A 66 3.55 -0.61 6.30
N ALA A 67 3.44 -1.06 7.55
CA ALA A 67 3.96 -2.36 7.97
C ALA A 67 3.26 -3.51 7.23
N ALA A 68 1.93 -3.45 7.09
CA ALA A 68 1.18 -4.44 6.33
C ALA A 68 1.60 -4.47 4.85
N ILE A 69 1.76 -3.31 4.22
CA ILE A 69 2.29 -3.18 2.84
C ILE A 69 3.67 -3.84 2.74
N ALA A 70 4.58 -3.53 3.67
CA ALA A 70 5.92 -4.10 3.67
C ALA A 70 5.88 -5.63 3.78
N VAL A 71 5.07 -6.19 4.70
CA VAL A 71 4.90 -7.63 4.85
C VAL A 71 4.42 -8.29 3.56
N VAL A 72 3.42 -7.72 2.89
CA VAL A 72 2.91 -8.24 1.61
C VAL A 72 3.98 -8.21 0.52
N VAL A 73 4.75 -7.12 0.43
CA VAL A 73 5.86 -7.00 -0.53
C VAL A 73 6.93 -8.05 -0.24
N PHE A 74 7.35 -8.20 1.01
CA PHE A 74 8.35 -9.21 1.38
C PHE A 74 7.87 -10.62 1.05
N LEU A 75 6.63 -10.97 1.39
CA LEU A 75 6.03 -12.27 1.04
C LEU A 75 6.03 -12.49 -0.48
N GLY A 76 5.63 -11.49 -1.27
CA GLY A 76 5.63 -11.57 -2.73
C GLY A 76 7.03 -11.76 -3.31
N VAL A 77 8.00 -10.98 -2.85
CA VAL A 77 9.40 -11.09 -3.28
C VAL A 77 9.97 -12.45 -2.92
N LEU A 78 9.77 -12.90 -1.68
CA LEU A 78 10.30 -14.18 -1.20
C LEU A 78 9.65 -15.36 -1.94
N TRP A 79 8.36 -15.25 -2.28
CA TRP A 79 7.66 -16.23 -3.12
C TRP A 79 8.23 -16.29 -4.55
N ILE A 80 8.49 -15.13 -5.17
CA ILE A 80 9.04 -15.07 -6.53
C ILE A 80 10.49 -15.57 -6.55
N THR A 81 11.27 -15.25 -5.52
CA THR A 81 12.72 -15.53 -5.46
C THR A 81 13.08 -16.85 -4.80
N LYS A 82 12.12 -17.66 -4.35
CA LYS A 82 12.36 -18.91 -3.61
C LYS A 82 13.41 -19.82 -4.26
N ASP A 83 13.33 -20.02 -5.58
CA ASP A 83 14.22 -20.93 -6.31
C ASP A 83 15.62 -20.32 -6.47
N SER A 84 15.70 -19.01 -6.68
CA SER A 84 16.97 -18.27 -6.72
C SER A 84 17.64 -18.26 -5.34
N LEU A 85 16.88 -18.07 -4.26
CA LEU A 85 17.39 -18.10 -2.89
C LEU A 85 17.93 -19.49 -2.53
N ARG A 86 17.22 -20.54 -2.93
CA ARG A 86 17.68 -21.92 -2.75
C ARG A 86 18.97 -22.19 -3.51
N HIS A 87 19.05 -21.74 -4.76
CA HIS A 87 20.19 -22.05 -5.63
C HIS A 87 21.47 -21.28 -5.27
N TYR A 88 21.35 -19.99 -4.97
CA TYR A 88 22.52 -19.13 -4.72
C TYR A 88 22.88 -18.98 -3.24
N LEU A 89 21.89 -19.04 -2.36
CA LEU A 89 22.09 -18.78 -0.92
C LEU A 89 21.86 -20.03 -0.06
N GLY A 90 21.36 -21.13 -0.62
CA GLY A 90 21.07 -22.37 0.12
C GLY A 90 19.92 -22.22 1.12
N ILE A 91 19.15 -21.13 1.06
CA ILE A 91 18.03 -20.86 1.98
C ILE A 91 16.75 -21.45 1.38
N GLU A 92 16.14 -22.42 2.08
CA GLU A 92 14.82 -22.92 1.73
C GLU A 92 13.73 -22.02 2.32
N VAL A 93 13.04 -21.30 1.45
CA VAL A 93 11.87 -20.51 1.82
C VAL A 93 10.62 -21.16 1.24
N PHE A 94 9.74 -21.61 2.15
CA PHE A 94 8.48 -22.31 1.89
C PHE A 94 8.63 -23.70 1.26
#